data_AF-A0A5J4TUE7-F1
#
_entry.id   AF-A0A5J4TUE7-F1
#
_cell.length_a   1.000
_cell.length_b   1.000
_cell.length_c   1.000
_cell.angle_alpha   90.00
_cell.angle_beta   90.00
_cell.angle_gamma   90.00
#
_symmetry.space_group_name_H-M   'P 1'
#
loop_
_entity.id
_entity.type
_entity.pdbx_description
1 polymer ?
#
loop_
_entity_poly.entity_id
_entity_poly.type
_entity_poly.pdbx_seq_one_letter_code
_entity_poly.pdbx_strand_id
1 'polypeptide(L)'
;TRTIISVLLKVLLIPFVSTAITSFDCFSETTLNEAGENISQSFWRADNSLGLYSAMINLLIHNHNPKNGGLFSCPNGVFNLLQGIFVFGIVFSQRLLYDWQFWRGVVGVLVPGILIIILVIRNPYYSYWSNYLATIPWIIFGVMRLLLEIGYAIEESTRSSIPQILFFILGIISSIALIISIYYVMRILEGRNWLLTSQGLPLVDISEIEQQNQQQNIQSPIDLHEQKSQIFNKTSPIQQQPGLPKIKDPSSVEPRLRFLQDKDIRDPLMIKYADYVYTFALKRHKKDAMLQFQYGIFLQYYRKNRIKAQSVFKLSRSSNPSIPLRFVLYCKTKEGGGQGGQGGSELTSITFIAKMAQAEDYYKTAKQGLLEFFENMSSIHTNFGLVYQQLKVIVESEAKSRKCFEELMVMQPRNTTILRDYARLLLDIYNDEDTAEMIFQRAEMIEDDQSQSGTGQSTIGNEDIGDMNAKSMDISFSNANMQIQDQYPSRLKQNSSLVNKN
;
A
#
# COMPACT_ATOMS: atom_id res chain seq x y z
N THR A 1 -0.24 -6.32 18.27
CA THR A 1 -0.88 -5.04 17.85
C THR A 1 -1.19 -4.98 16.37
N ARG A 2 -0.22 -5.03 15.42
CA ARG A 2 -0.53 -4.94 13.96
C ARG A 2 -1.51 -6.01 13.44
N THR A 3 -1.38 -7.27 13.88
CA THR A 3 -2.30 -8.35 13.49
C THR A 3 -3.71 -8.14 14.06
N ILE A 4 -3.78 -7.67 15.31
CA ILE A 4 -5.04 -7.37 15.99
C ILE A 4 -5.72 -6.18 15.30
N ILE A 5 -4.98 -5.12 14.99
CA ILE A 5 -5.49 -3.95 14.25
C ILE A 5 -5.96 -4.35 12.85
N SER A 6 -5.24 -5.23 12.15
CA SER A 6 -5.67 -5.74 10.83
C SER A 6 -6.92 -6.63 10.91
N VAL A 7 -7.06 -7.42 11.97
CA VAL A 7 -8.26 -8.23 12.22
C VAL A 7 -9.40 -7.31 12.63
N LEU A 8 -9.18 -6.33 13.50
CA LEU A 8 -10.17 -5.35 13.94
C LEU A 8 -10.67 -4.52 12.75
N LEU A 9 -9.78 -4.04 11.88
CA LEU A 9 -10.15 -3.31 10.66
C LEU A 9 -10.99 -4.14 9.71
N LYS A 10 -10.73 -5.45 9.57
CA LYS A 10 -11.51 -6.35 8.69
C LYS A 10 -12.82 -6.84 9.33
N VAL A 11 -12.83 -7.05 10.64
CA VAL A 11 -14.01 -7.40 11.41
C VAL A 11 -14.94 -6.20 11.51
N LEU A 12 -14.40 -4.98 11.62
CA LEU A 12 -15.15 -3.72 11.54
C LEU A 12 -15.46 -3.30 10.10
N LEU A 13 -14.78 -3.85 9.09
CA LEU A 13 -15.12 -3.64 7.68
C LEU A 13 -16.51 -4.19 7.36
N ILE A 14 -16.92 -5.32 7.96
CA ILE A 14 -18.24 -5.91 7.73
C ILE A 14 -19.36 -5.02 8.28
N PRO A 15 -19.34 -4.52 9.53
CA PRO A 15 -20.31 -3.54 9.99
C PRO A 15 -20.12 -2.21 9.28
N PHE A 16 -18.92 -1.74 8.93
CA PHE A 16 -18.75 -0.48 8.17
C PHE A 16 -19.30 -0.56 6.74
N VAL A 17 -19.08 -1.68 6.05
CA VAL A 17 -19.68 -1.99 4.75
C VAL A 17 -21.18 -2.22 4.92
N SER A 18 -21.61 -2.86 6.01
CA SER A 18 -23.04 -2.97 6.37
C SER A 18 -23.64 -1.59 6.64
N THR A 19 -22.91 -0.66 7.26
CA THR A 19 -23.35 0.72 7.56
C THR A 19 -23.40 1.56 6.27
N ALA A 20 -22.41 1.39 5.40
CA ALA A 20 -22.34 1.99 4.06
C ALA A 20 -23.30 1.34 3.05
N ILE A 21 -23.81 0.14 3.36
CA ILE A 21 -24.89 -0.52 2.61
C ILE A 21 -26.25 -0.19 3.24
N THR A 22 -26.34 0.07 4.55
CA THR A 22 -27.55 0.61 5.18
C THR A 22 -27.76 2.08 4.86
N SER A 23 -26.76 2.82 4.39
CA SER A 23 -26.95 4.17 3.83
C SER A 23 -27.63 4.20 2.47
N PHE A 24 -27.94 3.02 1.89
CA PHE A 24 -29.01 2.92 0.91
C PHE A 24 -30.32 3.08 1.69
N ASP A 25 -30.88 4.28 1.77
CA ASP A 25 -32.27 4.43 2.16
C ASP A 25 -33.13 4.47 0.90
N CYS A 26 -34.18 3.65 0.88
CA CYS A 26 -35.25 3.74 -0.11
C CYS A 26 -36.30 4.66 0.51
N PHE A 27 -36.44 5.88 -0.02
CA PHE A 27 -37.50 6.79 0.38
C PHE A 27 -38.60 6.75 -0.67
N SER A 28 -39.83 6.48 -0.26
CA SER A 28 -41.01 6.69 -1.10
C SER A 28 -41.57 8.07 -0.79
N GLU A 29 -41.53 8.98 -1.76
CA GLU A 29 -42.21 10.26 -1.66
C GLU A 29 -43.56 10.13 -2.36
N THR A 30 -44.65 10.46 -1.66
CA THR A 30 -46.00 10.40 -2.21
C THR A 30 -46.42 11.81 -2.55
N THR A 31 -46.51 12.12 -3.84
CA THR A 31 -46.92 13.44 -4.34
C THR A 31 -48.33 13.35 -4.90
N LEU A 32 -49.21 14.27 -4.52
CA LEU A 32 -50.55 14.40 -5.09
C LEU A 32 -50.46 15.12 -6.43
N ASN A 33 -51.06 14.55 -7.49
CA ASN A 33 -51.21 15.25 -8.76
C ASN A 33 -52.36 16.28 -8.68
N GLU A 34 -52.46 17.17 -9.66
CA GLU A 34 -53.53 18.19 -9.74
C GLU A 34 -54.94 17.58 -9.84
N ALA A 35 -55.07 16.29 -10.13
CA ALA A 35 -56.31 15.54 -10.17
C ALA A 35 -56.66 14.81 -8.84
N GLY A 36 -55.81 14.95 -7.80
CA GLY A 36 -56.03 14.33 -6.49
C GLY A 36 -55.61 12.87 -6.37
N GLU A 37 -54.89 12.32 -7.34
CA GLU A 37 -54.32 10.97 -7.29
C GLU A 37 -52.93 10.97 -6.64
N ASN A 38 -52.69 9.98 -5.78
CA ASN A 38 -51.40 9.77 -5.12
C ASN A 38 -50.41 9.10 -6.08
N ILE A 39 -49.34 9.81 -6.44
CA ILE A 39 -48.21 9.26 -7.19
C ILE A 39 -47.10 8.97 -6.19
N SER A 40 -46.78 7.69 -5.98
CA SER A 40 -45.62 7.27 -5.19
C SER A 40 -44.39 7.13 -6.09
N GLN A 41 -43.34 7.90 -5.79
CA GLN A 41 -42.03 7.77 -6.44
C GLN A 41 -41.00 7.32 -5.41
N SER A 42 -40.30 6.21 -5.71
CA SER A 42 -39.20 5.72 -4.87
C SER A 42 -37.86 6.29 -5.36
N PHE A 43 -37.15 7.00 -4.49
CA PHE A 43 -35.82 7.54 -4.76
C PHE A 43 -34.74 6.70 -4.06
N TRP A 44 -33.62 6.49 -4.77
CA TRP A 44 -32.45 5.76 -4.27
C TRP A 44 -31.31 6.75 -4.03
N ARG A 45 -30.80 6.84 -2.79
CA ARG A 45 -29.58 7.60 -2.48
C ARG A 45 -28.46 6.62 -2.13
N ALA A 46 -27.40 6.63 -2.93
CA ALA A 46 -26.19 5.83 -2.69
C ALA A 46 -25.01 6.78 -2.49
N ASP A 47 -24.25 6.61 -1.42
CA ASP A 47 -22.99 7.34 -1.23
C ASP A 47 -21.89 6.69 -2.09
N ASN A 48 -21.92 7.01 -3.39
CA ASN A 48 -21.03 6.44 -4.40
C ASN A 48 -19.53 6.63 -4.07
N SER A 49 -19.21 7.64 -3.26
CA SER A 49 -17.85 7.99 -2.85
C SER A 49 -17.20 6.89 -2.00
N LEU A 50 -17.94 6.34 -1.02
CA LEU A 50 -17.44 5.32 -0.09
C LEU A 50 -17.23 3.97 -0.78
N GLY A 51 -18.14 3.59 -1.68
CA GLY A 51 -18.06 2.34 -2.45
C GLY A 51 -16.84 2.31 -3.38
N LEU A 52 -16.61 3.40 -4.12
CA LEU A 52 -15.44 3.56 -4.99
C LEU A 52 -14.14 3.55 -4.18
N TYR A 53 -14.11 4.21 -3.03
CA TYR A 53 -12.95 4.21 -2.15
C TYR A 53 -12.62 2.82 -1.60
N SER A 54 -13.63 2.08 -1.12
CA SER A 54 -13.47 0.69 -0.66
C SER A 54 -12.99 -0.24 -1.77
N ALA A 55 -13.53 -0.09 -2.99
CA ALA A 55 -13.09 -0.84 -4.16
C ALA A 55 -11.61 -0.57 -4.50
N MET A 56 -11.20 0.70 -4.46
CA MET A 56 -9.81 1.11 -4.69
C MET A 56 -8.86 0.56 -3.63
N ILE A 57 -9.22 0.63 -2.34
CA ILE A 57 -8.38 0.07 -1.27
C ILE A 57 -8.22 -1.44 -1.44
N ASN A 58 -9.31 -2.17 -1.63
CA ASN A 58 -9.26 -3.64 -1.73
C ASN A 58 -8.49 -4.13 -2.96
N LEU A 59 -8.50 -3.33 -4.04
CA LEU A 59 -7.77 -3.62 -5.28
C LEU A 59 -6.29 -3.26 -5.19
N LEU A 60 -5.94 -2.10 -4.61
CA LEU A 60 -4.60 -1.51 -4.68
C LEU A 60 -3.76 -1.73 -3.42
N ILE A 61 -4.37 -1.83 -2.24
CA ILE A 61 -3.68 -1.89 -0.95
C ILE A 61 -3.85 -3.28 -0.35
N HIS A 62 -2.85 -4.13 -0.54
CA HIS A 62 -2.83 -5.48 0.04
C HIS A 62 -1.40 -5.94 0.32
N ASN A 63 -1.25 -6.88 1.25
CA ASN A 63 0.06 -7.36 1.66
C ASN A 63 0.55 -8.48 0.74
N HIS A 64 1.56 -8.16 -0.07
CA HIS A 64 2.17 -9.08 -1.03
C HIS A 64 3.23 -10.01 -0.42
N ASN A 65 3.51 -9.92 0.89
CA ASN A 65 4.56 -10.73 1.53
C ASN A 65 4.06 -12.17 1.78
N PRO A 66 4.58 -13.19 1.06
CA PRO A 66 4.13 -14.57 1.22
C PRO A 66 4.65 -15.25 2.49
N LYS A 67 5.71 -14.72 3.13
CA LYS A 67 6.37 -15.34 4.28
C LYS A 67 5.89 -14.81 5.62
N ASN A 68 5.82 -13.48 5.75
CA ASN A 68 5.46 -12.79 7.00
C ASN A 68 4.28 -11.82 6.82
N GLY A 69 3.47 -11.97 5.77
CA GLY A 69 2.40 -11.03 5.44
C GLY A 69 1.11 -11.16 6.26
N GLY A 70 1.05 -12.12 7.19
CA GLY A 70 -0.12 -12.41 8.01
C GLY A 70 -1.19 -13.24 7.29
N LEU A 71 -2.29 -13.49 8.01
CA LEU A 71 -3.38 -14.41 7.64
C LEU A 71 -4.20 -13.99 6.40
N PHE A 72 -3.96 -12.85 5.76
CA PHE A 72 -4.70 -12.47 4.55
C PHE A 72 -3.81 -11.86 3.48
N SER A 73 -2.55 -12.30 3.45
CA SER A 73 -1.62 -11.95 2.38
C SER A 73 -2.05 -12.65 1.08
N CYS A 74 -1.97 -11.92 -0.03
CA CYS A 74 -2.43 -12.39 -1.34
C CYS A 74 -1.56 -11.81 -2.46
N PRO A 75 -1.47 -12.51 -3.61
CA PRO A 75 -0.73 -12.03 -4.78
C PRO A 75 -1.45 -10.89 -5.51
N ASN A 76 -2.78 -10.82 -5.45
CA ASN A 76 -3.60 -9.82 -6.13
C ASN A 76 -4.88 -9.48 -5.33
N GLY A 77 -5.28 -8.21 -5.34
CA GLY A 77 -6.49 -7.68 -4.68
C GLY A 77 -7.80 -7.91 -5.44
N VAL A 78 -7.77 -8.45 -6.67
CA VAL A 78 -8.97 -8.70 -7.49
C VAL A 78 -10.02 -9.54 -6.76
N PHE A 79 -9.62 -10.56 -5.98
CA PHE A 79 -10.57 -11.37 -5.23
C PHE A 79 -11.30 -10.56 -4.15
N ASN A 80 -10.60 -9.68 -3.43
CA ASN A 80 -11.21 -8.83 -2.40
C ASN A 80 -12.19 -7.83 -3.02
N LEU A 81 -11.86 -7.28 -4.20
CA LEU A 81 -12.78 -6.44 -4.96
C LEU A 81 -14.02 -7.21 -5.39
N LEU A 82 -13.85 -8.41 -5.95
CA LEU A 82 -14.96 -9.27 -6.38
C LEU A 82 -15.87 -9.63 -5.21
N GLN A 83 -15.28 -9.94 -4.04
CA GLN A 83 -16.02 -10.18 -2.81
C GLN A 83 -16.86 -8.97 -2.42
N GLY A 84 -16.31 -7.76 -2.49
CA GLY A 84 -17.05 -6.51 -2.24
C GLY A 84 -18.23 -6.32 -3.20
N ILE A 85 -18.01 -6.55 -4.50
CA ILE A 85 -19.06 -6.47 -5.53
C ILE A 85 -20.18 -7.48 -5.26
N PHE A 86 -19.83 -8.70 -4.84
CA PHE A 86 -20.83 -9.72 -4.53
C PHE A 86 -21.59 -9.46 -3.23
N VAL A 87 -20.94 -8.97 -2.17
CA VAL A 87 -21.64 -8.50 -0.96
C VAL A 87 -22.65 -7.42 -1.33
N PHE A 88 -22.20 -6.44 -2.14
CA PHE A 88 -23.07 -5.39 -2.64
C PHE A 88 -24.26 -5.94 -3.43
N GLY A 89 -24.00 -6.84 -4.38
CA GLY A 89 -25.04 -7.49 -5.18
C GLY A 89 -26.03 -8.29 -4.34
N ILE A 90 -25.58 -9.00 -3.30
CA ILE A 90 -26.45 -9.73 -2.38
C ILE A 90 -27.41 -8.78 -1.67
N VAL A 91 -26.91 -7.70 -1.07
CA VAL A 91 -27.77 -6.79 -0.31
C VAL A 91 -28.72 -6.02 -1.23
N PHE A 92 -28.24 -5.62 -2.40
CA PHE A 92 -29.08 -5.02 -3.43
C PHE A 92 -30.22 -5.95 -3.86
N SER A 93 -29.90 -7.22 -4.11
CA SER A 93 -30.88 -8.25 -4.50
C SER A 93 -31.90 -8.52 -3.39
N GLN A 94 -31.47 -8.51 -2.12
CA GLN A 94 -32.38 -8.69 -0.98
C GLN A 94 -33.44 -7.59 -0.87
N ARG A 95 -33.17 -6.40 -1.40
CA ARG A 95 -34.08 -5.25 -1.34
C ARG A 95 -34.98 -5.15 -2.56
N LEU A 96 -34.44 -5.38 -3.75
CA LEU A 96 -35.23 -5.32 -4.98
C LEU A 96 -36.15 -6.52 -5.18
N LEU A 97 -35.72 -7.70 -4.73
CA LEU A 97 -36.48 -8.95 -4.90
C LEU A 97 -37.29 -9.28 -3.64
N TYR A 98 -37.76 -8.28 -2.90
CA TYR A 98 -38.53 -8.51 -1.68
C TYR A 98 -39.81 -9.32 -1.98
N ASP A 99 -40.53 -8.94 -3.03
CA ASP A 99 -41.77 -9.59 -3.45
C ASP A 99 -41.53 -10.94 -4.15
N TRP A 100 -40.34 -11.15 -4.71
CA TRP A 100 -39.98 -12.34 -5.49
C TRP A 100 -39.10 -13.29 -4.67
N GLN A 101 -39.74 -13.99 -3.73
CA GLN A 101 -39.10 -14.89 -2.77
C GLN A 101 -38.18 -15.94 -3.42
N PHE A 102 -38.62 -16.55 -4.54
CA PHE A 102 -37.82 -17.55 -5.26
C PHE A 102 -36.49 -16.98 -5.77
N TRP A 103 -36.53 -15.87 -6.51
CA TRP A 103 -35.34 -15.25 -7.08
C TRP A 103 -34.40 -14.68 -6.00
N ARG A 104 -34.97 -14.16 -4.91
CA ARG A 104 -34.22 -13.75 -3.72
C ARG A 104 -33.43 -14.92 -3.12
N GLY A 105 -34.06 -16.09 -2.98
CA GLY A 105 -33.39 -17.31 -2.53
C GLY A 105 -32.30 -17.76 -3.49
N VAL A 106 -32.58 -17.79 -4.80
CA VAL A 106 -31.60 -18.17 -5.84
C VAL A 106 -30.36 -17.30 -5.78
N VAL A 107 -30.50 -15.97 -5.83
CA VAL A 107 -29.34 -15.06 -5.79
C VAL A 107 -28.62 -15.14 -4.44
N GLY A 108 -29.37 -15.25 -3.34
CA GLY A 108 -28.82 -15.35 -1.99
C GLY A 108 -27.96 -16.60 -1.77
N VAL A 109 -28.21 -17.70 -2.48
CA VAL A 109 -27.44 -18.96 -2.36
C VAL A 109 -26.40 -19.10 -3.48
N LEU A 110 -26.70 -18.65 -4.70
CA LEU A 110 -25.81 -18.80 -5.84
C LEU A 110 -24.51 -18.00 -5.66
N VAL A 111 -24.62 -16.74 -5.20
CA VAL A 111 -23.47 -15.86 -5.02
C VAL A 111 -22.46 -16.40 -4.00
N PRO A 112 -22.85 -16.78 -2.76
CA PRO A 112 -21.91 -17.41 -1.82
C PRO A 112 -21.38 -18.75 -2.36
N GLY A 113 -22.19 -19.53 -3.08
CA GLY A 113 -21.73 -20.76 -3.74
C GLY A 113 -20.59 -20.52 -4.73
N ILE A 114 -20.71 -19.51 -5.60
CA ILE A 114 -19.65 -19.12 -6.54
C ILE A 114 -18.39 -18.68 -5.78
N LEU A 115 -18.53 -17.90 -4.70
CA LEU A 115 -17.39 -17.46 -3.88
C LEU A 115 -16.67 -18.63 -3.22
N ILE A 116 -17.40 -19.61 -2.68
CA ILE A 116 -16.84 -20.83 -2.11
C ILE A 116 -16.06 -21.60 -3.18
N ILE A 117 -16.63 -21.76 -4.39
CA ILE A 117 -15.96 -22.44 -5.51
C ILE A 117 -14.65 -21.72 -5.89
N ILE A 118 -14.66 -20.39 -5.97
CA ILE A 118 -13.45 -19.60 -6.26
C ILE A 118 -12.40 -19.80 -5.16
N LEU A 119 -12.79 -19.76 -3.89
CA LEU A 119 -11.89 -19.95 -2.76
C LEU A 119 -11.26 -21.35 -2.76
N VAL A 120 -12.05 -22.39 -3.05
CA VAL A 120 -11.61 -23.80 -3.05
C VAL A 120 -10.71 -24.11 -4.25
N ILE A 121 -11.04 -23.60 -5.45
CA ILE A 121 -10.31 -23.95 -6.68
C ILE A 121 -9.12 -23.02 -6.93
N ARG A 122 -9.30 -21.70 -6.80
CA ARG A 122 -8.25 -20.73 -7.17
C ARG A 122 -7.30 -20.39 -6.03
N ASN A 123 -7.69 -20.62 -4.77
CA ASN A 123 -6.91 -20.26 -3.58
C ASN A 123 -6.33 -18.83 -3.67
N PRO A 124 -7.15 -17.78 -3.55
CA PRO A 124 -6.69 -16.39 -3.72
C PRO A 124 -5.66 -15.94 -2.68
N TYR A 125 -5.64 -16.53 -1.48
CA TYR A 125 -4.66 -16.20 -0.45
C TYR A 125 -3.46 -17.12 -0.51
N TYR A 126 -2.31 -16.62 -0.02
CA TYR A 126 -1.10 -17.42 0.05
C TYR A 126 -1.29 -18.64 0.96
N SER A 127 -1.75 -18.44 2.19
CA SER A 127 -1.85 -19.51 3.20
C SER A 127 -3.11 -20.34 3.07
N TYR A 128 -2.99 -21.65 3.28
CA TYR A 128 -4.10 -22.59 3.37
C TYR A 128 -5.17 -22.11 4.37
N TRP A 129 -4.73 -21.80 5.60
CA TRP A 129 -5.62 -21.38 6.67
C TRP A 129 -6.40 -20.12 6.32
N SER A 130 -5.79 -19.22 5.56
CA SER A 130 -6.43 -18.00 5.08
C SER A 130 -7.60 -18.29 4.13
N ASN A 131 -7.37 -19.17 3.15
CA ASN A 131 -8.40 -19.58 2.20
C ASN A 131 -9.52 -20.33 2.92
N TYR A 132 -9.18 -21.26 3.82
CA TYR A 132 -10.18 -22.01 4.59
C TYR A 132 -11.02 -21.09 5.49
N LEU A 133 -10.39 -20.23 6.31
CA LEU A 133 -11.11 -19.27 7.16
C LEU A 133 -11.98 -18.31 6.35
N ALA A 134 -11.55 -17.92 5.14
CA ALA A 134 -12.35 -17.08 4.25
C ALA A 134 -13.60 -17.80 3.70
N THR A 135 -13.62 -19.14 3.60
CA THR A 135 -14.81 -19.89 3.16
C THR A 135 -15.90 -19.99 4.22
N ILE A 136 -15.53 -20.03 5.51
CA ILE A 136 -16.46 -20.30 6.61
C ILE A 136 -17.67 -19.34 6.62
N PRO A 137 -17.49 -18.00 6.55
CA PRO A 137 -18.63 -17.08 6.56
C PRO A 137 -19.58 -17.30 5.38
N TRP A 138 -19.03 -17.64 4.20
CA TRP A 138 -19.82 -17.87 2.99
C TRP A 138 -20.61 -19.17 3.05
N ILE A 139 -20.03 -20.21 3.65
CA ILE A 139 -20.71 -21.49 3.90
C ILE A 139 -21.88 -21.27 4.85
N ILE A 140 -21.64 -20.62 6.00
CA ILE A 140 -22.68 -20.32 6.98
C ILE A 140 -23.79 -19.49 6.34
N PHE A 141 -23.43 -18.41 5.64
CA PHE A 141 -24.40 -17.55 4.98
C PHE A 141 -25.22 -18.31 3.94
N GLY A 142 -24.58 -19.07 3.03
CA GLY A 142 -25.26 -19.80 1.97
C GLY A 142 -26.20 -20.90 2.49
N VAL A 143 -25.74 -21.70 3.47
CA VAL A 143 -26.52 -22.79 4.07
C VAL A 143 -27.68 -22.25 4.89
N MET A 144 -27.43 -21.27 5.76
CA MET A 144 -28.49 -20.64 6.55
C MET A 144 -29.51 -19.98 5.64
N ARG A 145 -29.08 -19.32 4.57
CA ARG A 145 -30.01 -18.68 3.63
C ARG A 145 -30.88 -19.70 2.90
N LEU A 146 -30.29 -20.79 2.40
CA LEU A 146 -31.04 -21.83 1.72
C LEU A 146 -32.12 -22.43 2.63
N LEU A 147 -31.78 -22.78 3.86
CA LEU A 147 -32.70 -23.46 4.77
C LEU A 147 -33.75 -22.53 5.35
N LEU A 148 -33.42 -21.25 5.59
CA LEU A 148 -34.40 -20.26 6.03
C LEU A 148 -35.42 -19.91 4.94
N GLU A 149 -35.01 -19.84 3.68
CA GLU A 149 -35.95 -19.59 2.57
C GLU A 149 -36.89 -20.79 2.35
N ILE A 150 -36.38 -22.03 2.51
CA ILE A 150 -37.23 -23.24 2.50
C ILE A 150 -38.19 -23.25 3.69
N GLY A 151 -37.69 -22.93 4.89
CA GLY A 151 -38.51 -22.85 6.10
C GLY A 151 -39.62 -21.82 6.00
N TYR A 152 -39.32 -20.66 5.40
CA TYR A 152 -40.29 -19.60 5.14
C TYR A 152 -41.38 -20.01 4.14
N ALA A 153 -41.02 -20.67 3.05
CA ALA A 153 -42.00 -21.19 2.08
C ALA A 153 -42.95 -22.22 2.72
N ILE A 154 -42.44 -23.04 3.65
CA ILE A 154 -43.25 -24.02 4.38
C ILE A 154 -44.11 -23.34 5.44
N GLU A 155 -43.60 -22.34 6.16
CA GLU A 155 -44.36 -21.53 7.10
C GLU A 155 -45.57 -20.86 6.42
N GLU A 156 -45.37 -20.30 5.23
CA GLU A 156 -46.47 -19.68 4.46
C GLU A 156 -47.58 -20.70 4.12
N SER A 157 -47.19 -21.95 3.80
CA SER A 157 -48.15 -23.02 3.54
C SER A 157 -48.84 -23.60 4.79
N THR A 158 -48.16 -23.58 5.94
CA THR A 158 -48.62 -24.23 7.17
C THR A 158 -49.20 -23.28 8.21
N ARG A 159 -49.04 -21.96 8.03
CA ARG A 159 -49.42 -20.88 8.96
C ARG A 159 -48.92 -21.10 10.39
N SER A 160 -47.78 -21.77 10.53
CA SER A 160 -47.15 -22.06 11.81
C SER A 160 -45.68 -21.66 11.75
N SER A 161 -45.15 -21.07 12.80
CA SER A 161 -43.73 -20.68 12.88
C SER A 161 -42.80 -21.85 13.31
N ILE A 162 -43.36 -23.04 13.57
CA ILE A 162 -42.60 -24.24 13.95
C ILE A 162 -41.59 -24.66 12.86
N PRO A 163 -41.94 -24.71 11.56
CA PRO A 163 -41.00 -25.06 10.50
C PRO A 163 -39.80 -24.12 10.45
N GLN A 164 -40.00 -22.81 10.65
CA GLN A 164 -38.92 -21.83 10.57
C GLN A 164 -37.83 -22.07 11.64
N ILE A 165 -38.24 -22.37 12.88
CA ILE A 165 -37.33 -22.69 13.99
C ILE A 165 -36.58 -24.01 13.72
N LEU A 166 -37.28 -25.01 13.18
CA LEU A 166 -36.70 -26.31 12.85
C LEU A 166 -35.62 -26.18 11.76
N PHE A 167 -35.92 -25.45 10.67
CA PHE A 167 -34.96 -25.22 9.59
C PHE A 167 -33.79 -24.33 10.00
N PHE A 168 -33.97 -23.43 10.97
CA PHE A 168 -32.87 -22.67 11.56
C PHE A 168 -31.87 -23.58 12.29
N ILE A 169 -32.36 -24.48 13.16
CA ILE A 169 -31.49 -25.45 13.87
C ILE A 169 -30.80 -26.39 12.87
N LEU A 170 -31.55 -26.90 11.89
CA LEU A 170 -31.00 -27.76 10.83
C LEU A 170 -29.93 -27.02 10.02
N GLY A 171 -30.06 -25.71 9.82
CA GLY A 171 -29.06 -24.89 9.15
C GLY A 171 -27.76 -24.74 9.92
N ILE A 172 -27.81 -24.61 11.24
CA ILE A 172 -26.60 -24.57 12.06
C ILE A 172 -25.85 -25.92 11.95
N ILE A 173 -26.57 -27.04 12.10
CA ILE A 173 -25.98 -28.38 12.03
C ILE A 173 -25.39 -28.64 10.64
N SER A 174 -26.14 -28.33 9.58
CA SER A 174 -25.70 -28.50 8.19
C SER A 174 -24.47 -27.64 7.88
N SER A 175 -24.41 -26.40 8.40
CA SER A 175 -23.26 -25.51 8.21
C SER A 175 -21.99 -26.11 8.81
N ILE A 176 -22.06 -26.67 10.04
CA ILE A 176 -20.91 -27.30 10.69
C ILE A 176 -20.43 -28.51 9.88
N ALA A 177 -21.35 -29.37 9.43
CA ALA A 177 -21.01 -30.53 8.61
C ALA A 177 -20.35 -30.13 7.28
N LEU A 178 -20.86 -29.09 6.62
CA LEU A 178 -20.33 -28.61 5.34
C LEU A 178 -18.95 -27.94 5.50
N ILE A 179 -18.72 -27.20 6.59
CA ILE A 179 -17.40 -26.64 6.94
C ILE A 179 -16.35 -27.75 7.05
N ILE A 180 -16.67 -28.83 7.78
CA ILE A 180 -15.78 -30.00 7.93
C ILE A 180 -15.56 -30.68 6.58
N SER A 181 -16.61 -30.88 5.78
CA SER A 181 -16.50 -31.48 4.45
C SER A 181 -15.58 -30.66 3.53
N ILE A 182 -15.76 -29.34 3.48
CA ILE A 182 -14.94 -28.43 2.67
C ILE A 182 -13.49 -28.41 3.12
N TYR A 183 -13.21 -28.52 4.42
CA TYR A 183 -11.84 -28.67 4.93
C TYR A 183 -11.12 -29.86 4.27
N TYR A 184 -11.74 -31.05 4.26
CA TYR A 184 -11.15 -32.23 3.65
C TYR A 184 -10.97 -32.08 2.13
N VAL A 185 -11.98 -31.52 1.45
CA VAL A 185 -11.90 -31.25 0.00
C VAL A 185 -10.75 -30.31 -0.33
N MET A 186 -10.64 -29.18 0.39
CA MET A 186 -9.55 -28.22 0.20
C MET A 186 -8.19 -28.85 0.48
N ARG A 187 -8.06 -29.69 1.50
CA ARG A 187 -6.80 -30.35 1.84
C ARG A 187 -6.35 -31.33 0.77
N ILE A 188 -7.28 -32.09 0.19
CA ILE A 188 -7.00 -33.00 -0.92
C ILE A 188 -6.59 -32.23 -2.18
N LEU A 189 -7.28 -31.12 -2.50
CA LEU A 189 -6.98 -30.31 -3.68
C LEU A 189 -5.64 -29.59 -3.56
N GLU A 190 -5.28 -29.08 -2.38
CA GLU A 190 -4.01 -28.41 -2.15
C GLU A 190 -2.83 -29.35 -2.40
N GLY A 191 -2.86 -30.56 -1.83
CA GLY A 191 -1.80 -31.56 -2.02
C GLY A 191 -1.63 -32.00 -3.47
N ARG A 192 -2.71 -32.08 -4.25
CA ARG A 192 -2.67 -32.43 -5.68
C ARG A 192 -2.13 -31.32 -6.58
N ASN A 193 -2.16 -30.07 -6.11
CA ASN A 193 -1.74 -28.92 -6.89
C ASN A 193 -0.24 -28.61 -6.77
N TRP A 194 0.52 -29.27 -5.90
CA TRP A 194 1.95 -29.00 -5.77
C TRP A 194 2.77 -29.67 -6.87
N LEU A 195 3.83 -28.98 -7.35
CA LEU A 195 4.82 -29.54 -8.26
C LEU A 195 5.86 -30.41 -7.53
N LEU A 196 5.37 -31.32 -6.69
CA LEU A 196 6.15 -32.27 -5.91
C LEU A 196 5.70 -33.69 -6.23
N THR A 197 6.58 -34.65 -6.00
CA THR A 197 6.25 -36.07 -6.01
C THR A 197 5.32 -36.38 -4.82
N SER A 198 4.59 -37.51 -4.85
CA SER A 198 3.74 -37.95 -3.73
C SER A 198 4.46 -38.07 -2.38
N GLN A 199 5.79 -38.18 -2.39
CA GLN A 199 6.67 -38.18 -1.22
C GLN A 199 7.18 -36.80 -0.80
N GLY A 200 6.72 -35.72 -1.44
CA GLY A 200 7.14 -34.35 -1.12
C GLY A 200 8.50 -33.94 -1.71
N LEU A 201 9.10 -34.75 -2.59
CA LEU A 201 10.38 -34.51 -3.24
C LEU A 201 10.24 -33.72 -4.56
N PRO A 202 11.27 -32.97 -5.00
CA PRO A 202 11.22 -32.25 -6.26
C PRO A 202 11.04 -33.21 -7.44
N LEU A 203 10.30 -32.80 -8.47
CA LEU A 203 10.07 -33.62 -9.67
C LEU A 203 11.34 -33.80 -10.53
N VAL A 204 12.35 -32.96 -10.29
CA VAL A 204 13.59 -32.90 -11.06
C VAL A 204 14.74 -32.72 -10.08
N ASP A 205 15.79 -33.54 -10.24
CA ASP A 205 17.02 -33.36 -9.49
C ASP A 205 17.81 -32.18 -10.08
N ILE A 206 17.91 -31.10 -9.30
CA ILE A 206 18.58 -29.86 -9.73
C ILE A 206 20.10 -30.01 -9.64
N SER A 207 20.58 -30.90 -8.78
CA SER A 207 22.02 -31.07 -8.56
C SER A 207 22.71 -31.67 -9.79
N GLU A 208 22.05 -32.61 -10.45
CA GLU A 208 22.50 -33.22 -11.71
C GLU A 208 22.46 -32.21 -12.88
N ILE A 209 21.45 -31.34 -12.92
CA ILE A 209 21.30 -30.31 -13.97
C ILE A 209 22.34 -29.20 -13.82
N GLU A 210 22.67 -28.78 -12.59
CA GLU A 210 23.76 -27.80 -12.35
C GLU A 210 25.12 -28.37 -12.79
N GLN A 211 25.38 -29.66 -12.54
CA GLN A 211 26.61 -30.34 -12.97
C GLN A 211 26.73 -30.45 -14.49
N GLN A 212 25.63 -30.79 -15.19
CA GLN A 212 25.61 -30.84 -16.66
C GLN A 212 25.82 -29.45 -17.29
N ASN A 213 25.24 -28.39 -16.73
CA ASN A 213 25.44 -27.03 -17.22
C ASN A 213 26.87 -26.50 -16.95
N GLN A 214 27.50 -26.92 -15.85
CA GLN A 214 28.91 -26.58 -15.57
C GLN A 214 29.88 -27.30 -16.51
N GLN A 215 29.63 -28.57 -16.84
CA GLN A 215 30.45 -29.32 -17.79
C GLN A 215 30.36 -28.77 -19.22
N GLN A 216 29.18 -28.28 -19.66
CA GLN A 216 29.04 -27.63 -20.97
C GLN A 216 29.75 -26.26 -21.05
N ASN A 217 29.93 -25.56 -19.92
CA ASN A 217 30.57 -24.24 -19.90
C ASN A 217 32.11 -24.31 -19.79
N ILE A 218 32.68 -25.48 -19.49
CA ILE A 218 34.14 -25.69 -19.41
C ILE A 218 34.73 -26.05 -20.79
N GLN A 219 33.91 -26.54 -21.73
CA GLN A 219 34.36 -26.94 -23.06
C GLN A 219 34.16 -25.84 -24.13
N SER A 220 34.65 -24.61 -23.89
CA SER A 220 34.86 -23.58 -24.95
C SER A 220 35.72 -22.42 -24.44
N PRO A 221 37.05 -22.43 -24.66
CA PRO A 221 37.78 -21.18 -24.71
C PRO A 221 38.75 -21.16 -25.89
N ILE A 222 38.26 -20.94 -27.12
CA ILE A 222 39.11 -20.46 -28.22
C ILE A 222 38.31 -19.44 -29.04
N ASP A 223 38.95 -18.30 -29.25
CA ASP A 223 38.62 -17.15 -30.12
C ASP A 223 37.67 -16.07 -29.59
N LEU A 224 38.30 -15.12 -28.90
CA LEU A 224 37.84 -13.78 -28.64
C LEU A 224 38.34 -12.83 -29.75
N HIS A 225 37.72 -12.87 -30.93
CA HIS A 225 37.60 -11.71 -31.82
C HIS A 225 36.68 -12.05 -33.00
N GLU A 226 35.95 -11.04 -33.48
CA GLU A 226 34.97 -11.04 -34.58
C GLU A 226 33.49 -11.37 -34.27
N GLN A 227 32.63 -10.56 -34.88
CA GLN A 227 31.16 -10.58 -34.90
C GLN A 227 30.40 -10.01 -33.71
N LYS A 228 30.70 -8.74 -33.45
CA LYS A 228 29.68 -7.74 -33.10
C LYS A 228 28.81 -7.43 -34.33
N SER A 229 28.02 -8.39 -34.83
CA SER A 229 26.95 -8.17 -35.85
C SER A 229 26.40 -9.51 -36.36
N GLN A 230 25.53 -10.17 -35.58
CA GLN A 230 24.55 -11.16 -36.05
C GLN A 230 23.62 -11.58 -34.89
N ILE A 231 22.82 -10.63 -34.40
CA ILE A 231 21.79 -10.88 -33.35
C ILE A 231 20.47 -11.39 -33.95
N PHE A 232 20.39 -11.59 -35.27
CA PHE A 232 19.23 -12.18 -35.93
C PHE A 232 19.65 -13.44 -36.70
N ASN A 233 18.88 -14.50 -36.50
CA ASN A 233 18.89 -15.79 -37.22
C ASN A 233 19.86 -16.87 -36.71
N LYS A 234 19.47 -17.51 -35.60
CA LYS A 234 19.56 -18.98 -35.50
C LYS A 234 18.44 -19.50 -34.60
N THR A 235 17.39 -20.00 -35.24
CA THR A 235 16.39 -20.90 -34.64
C THR A 235 17.11 -22.20 -34.30
N SER A 236 17.62 -22.32 -33.08
CA SER A 236 18.07 -23.60 -32.55
C SER A 236 16.86 -24.43 -32.10
N PRO A 237 16.85 -25.75 -32.37
CA PRO A 237 15.70 -26.59 -32.07
C PRO A 237 15.53 -26.70 -30.55
N ILE A 238 14.26 -26.77 -30.14
CA ILE A 238 13.80 -26.96 -28.77
C ILE A 238 14.41 -28.27 -28.22
N GLN A 239 15.55 -28.16 -27.53
CA GLN A 239 16.01 -29.22 -26.64
C GLN A 239 15.04 -29.28 -25.46
N GLN A 240 14.25 -30.35 -25.43
CA GLN A 240 13.37 -30.70 -24.32
C GLN A 240 14.24 -30.86 -23.07
N GLN A 241 14.17 -29.89 -22.14
CA GLN A 241 14.77 -30.07 -20.81
C GLN A 241 13.96 -31.15 -20.08
N PRO A 242 14.61 -32.19 -19.52
CA PRO A 242 13.89 -33.32 -18.95
C PRO A 242 13.24 -32.93 -17.60
N GLY A 243 12.02 -33.42 -17.36
CA GLY A 243 11.46 -33.61 -16.01
C GLY A 243 10.25 -32.77 -15.59
N LEU A 244 9.99 -31.57 -16.15
CA LEU A 244 8.82 -30.76 -15.75
C LEU A 244 7.65 -30.87 -16.75
N PRO A 245 6.40 -31.04 -16.27
CA PRO A 245 5.22 -31.00 -17.14
C PRO A 245 5.10 -29.62 -17.80
N LYS A 246 4.67 -29.59 -19.06
CA LYS A 246 4.46 -28.34 -19.82
C LYS A 246 3.43 -27.45 -19.12
N ILE A 247 3.89 -26.41 -18.42
CA ILE A 247 3.03 -25.40 -17.81
C ILE A 247 2.42 -24.56 -18.93
N LYS A 248 1.11 -24.72 -19.19
CA LYS A 248 0.38 -24.01 -20.26
C LYS A 248 -0.03 -22.59 -19.84
N ASP A 249 -0.38 -22.42 -18.57
CA ASP A 249 -0.89 -21.16 -18.03
C ASP A 249 0.11 -20.53 -17.03
N PRO A 250 0.62 -19.31 -17.29
CA PRO A 250 1.51 -18.59 -16.38
C PRO A 250 0.94 -18.43 -14.96
N SER A 251 -0.38 -18.23 -14.86
CA SER A 251 -1.03 -17.92 -13.58
C SER A 251 -1.04 -19.11 -12.62
N SER A 252 -0.84 -20.32 -13.14
CA SER A 252 -0.78 -21.55 -12.37
C SER A 252 0.57 -21.81 -11.69
N VAL A 253 1.63 -21.07 -12.04
CA VAL A 253 2.99 -21.31 -11.52
C VAL A 253 3.07 -21.01 -10.02
N GLU A 254 2.59 -19.85 -9.58
CA GLU A 254 2.67 -19.43 -8.18
C GLU A 254 1.87 -20.37 -7.25
N PRO A 255 0.59 -20.71 -7.52
CA PRO A 255 -0.16 -21.64 -6.67
C PRO A 255 0.52 -22.99 -6.49
N ARG A 256 1.19 -23.50 -7.53
CA ARG A 256 1.89 -24.79 -7.52
C ARG A 256 3.19 -24.79 -6.71
N LEU A 257 3.74 -23.60 -6.42
CA LEU A 257 4.97 -23.40 -5.65
C LEU A 257 4.71 -22.99 -4.20
N ARG A 258 3.44 -23.01 -3.74
CA ARG A 258 3.06 -22.60 -2.39
C ARG A 258 3.51 -23.55 -1.28
N PHE A 259 3.97 -24.75 -1.61
CA PHE A 259 4.60 -25.65 -0.63
C PHE A 259 5.76 -24.96 0.12
N LEU A 260 6.40 -23.93 -0.46
CA LEU A 260 7.42 -23.11 0.21
C LEU A 260 6.92 -22.31 1.42
N GLN A 261 5.60 -22.20 1.62
CA GLN A 261 5.04 -21.56 2.81
C GLN A 261 5.11 -22.48 4.03
N ASP A 262 5.07 -23.79 3.82
CA ASP A 262 5.33 -24.74 4.88
C ASP A 262 6.78 -24.58 5.35
N LYS A 263 6.97 -24.49 6.67
CA LYS A 263 8.31 -24.29 7.22
C LYS A 263 9.14 -25.57 7.11
N ASP A 264 8.50 -26.72 7.13
CA ASP A 264 9.15 -28.02 7.22
C ASP A 264 9.65 -28.50 5.85
N ILE A 265 8.99 -28.08 4.77
CA ILE A 265 9.37 -28.41 3.38
C ILE A 265 10.35 -27.38 2.80
N ARG A 266 10.50 -26.23 3.45
CA ARG A 266 11.30 -25.10 2.93
C ARG A 266 12.78 -25.30 3.23
N ASP A 267 13.39 -26.18 2.45
CA ASP A 267 14.83 -26.41 2.42
C ASP A 267 15.54 -25.60 1.33
N PRO A 268 16.86 -25.36 1.46
CA PRO A 268 17.65 -24.69 0.42
C PRO A 268 17.53 -25.36 -0.95
N LEU A 269 17.43 -26.70 -0.99
CA LEU A 269 17.21 -27.47 -2.22
C LEU A 269 15.85 -27.14 -2.86
N MET A 270 14.79 -27.05 -2.06
CA MET A 270 13.45 -26.69 -2.53
C MET A 270 13.37 -25.23 -2.99
N ILE A 271 14.13 -24.33 -2.38
CA ILE A 271 14.24 -22.95 -2.87
C ILE A 271 14.95 -22.90 -4.23
N LYS A 272 16.01 -23.69 -4.43
CA LYS A 272 16.64 -23.83 -5.76
C LYS A 272 15.70 -24.43 -6.78
N TYR A 273 14.91 -25.43 -6.38
CA TYR A 273 13.90 -26.07 -7.24
C TYR A 273 12.88 -25.04 -7.73
N ALA A 274 12.34 -24.24 -6.81
CA ALA A 274 11.39 -23.20 -7.17
C ALA A 274 11.99 -22.13 -8.09
N ASP A 275 13.27 -21.76 -7.91
CA ASP A 275 13.98 -20.86 -8.83
C ASP A 275 14.09 -21.46 -10.24
N TYR A 276 14.37 -22.78 -10.33
CA TYR A 276 14.36 -23.50 -11.60
C TYR A 276 12.98 -23.51 -12.26
N VAL A 277 11.90 -23.79 -11.50
CA VAL A 277 10.53 -23.76 -12.02
C VAL A 277 10.14 -22.35 -12.53
N TYR A 278 10.47 -21.29 -11.78
CA TYR A 278 10.20 -19.92 -12.22
C TYR A 278 11.00 -19.55 -13.47
N THR A 279 12.29 -19.90 -13.54
CA THR A 279 13.10 -19.61 -14.73
C THR A 279 12.62 -20.39 -15.95
N PHE A 280 12.19 -21.64 -15.77
CA PHE A 280 11.55 -22.43 -16.83
C PHE A 280 10.26 -21.79 -17.33
N ALA A 281 9.38 -21.34 -16.42
CA ALA A 281 8.15 -20.66 -16.78
C ALA A 281 8.40 -19.33 -17.51
N LEU A 282 9.38 -18.54 -17.05
CA LEU A 282 9.76 -17.26 -17.66
C LEU A 282 10.37 -17.42 -19.05
N LYS A 283 11.12 -18.51 -19.32
CA LYS A 283 11.62 -18.80 -20.68
C LYS A 283 10.49 -18.90 -21.69
N ARG A 284 9.35 -19.46 -21.29
CA ARG A 284 8.16 -19.64 -22.13
C ARG A 284 7.28 -18.40 -22.20
N HIS A 285 7.07 -17.72 -21.07
CA HIS A 285 6.15 -16.59 -20.94
C HIS A 285 6.91 -15.30 -20.62
N LYS A 286 7.87 -14.94 -21.49
CA LYS A 286 8.78 -13.80 -21.29
C LYS A 286 8.09 -12.44 -21.15
N LYS A 287 6.86 -12.29 -21.65
CA LYS A 287 6.13 -11.01 -21.66
C LYS A 287 5.04 -10.93 -20.57
N ASP A 288 4.86 -11.96 -19.75
CA ASP A 288 3.84 -11.89 -18.70
C ASP A 288 4.36 -11.12 -17.48
N ALA A 289 3.80 -9.92 -17.27
CA ALA A 289 4.18 -9.05 -16.17
C ALA A 289 3.85 -9.65 -14.80
N MET A 290 2.76 -10.42 -14.66
CA MET A 290 2.35 -10.97 -13.37
C MET A 290 3.29 -12.10 -12.93
N LEU A 291 3.65 -12.99 -13.85
CA LEU A 291 4.63 -14.05 -13.58
C LEU A 291 6.00 -13.47 -13.20
N GLN A 292 6.45 -12.43 -13.90
CA GLN A 292 7.69 -11.73 -13.54
C GLN A 292 7.59 -11.08 -12.15
N PHE A 293 6.46 -10.45 -11.82
CA PHE A 293 6.24 -9.88 -10.49
C PHE A 293 6.29 -10.96 -9.39
N GLN A 294 5.61 -12.09 -9.59
CA GLN A 294 5.64 -13.23 -8.66
C GLN A 294 7.06 -13.77 -8.48
N TYR A 295 7.85 -13.87 -9.56
CA TYR A 295 9.26 -14.24 -9.46
C TYR A 295 10.08 -13.22 -8.67
N GLY A 296 9.86 -11.92 -8.88
CA GLY A 296 10.51 -10.85 -8.11
C GLY A 296 10.19 -10.94 -6.61
N ILE A 297 8.93 -11.20 -6.25
CA ILE A 297 8.50 -11.45 -4.87
C ILE A 297 9.20 -12.69 -4.29
N PHE A 298 9.28 -13.78 -5.06
CA PHE A 298 10.00 -14.98 -4.65
C PHE A 298 11.48 -14.70 -4.35
N LEU A 299 12.16 -13.98 -5.25
CA LEU A 299 13.56 -13.59 -5.07
C LEU A 299 13.78 -12.71 -3.83
N GLN A 300 12.86 -11.78 -3.56
CA GLN A 300 12.94 -10.85 -2.45
C GLN A 300 12.79 -11.55 -1.09
N TYR A 301 11.81 -12.44 -0.94
CA TYR A 301 11.45 -13.02 0.36
C TYR A 301 12.09 -14.39 0.64
N TYR A 302 12.24 -15.26 -0.37
CA TYR A 302 12.81 -16.59 -0.20
C TYR A 302 14.32 -16.61 -0.45
N ARG A 303 14.78 -16.09 -1.59
CA ARG A 303 16.22 -16.04 -1.92
C ARG A 303 16.96 -14.86 -1.28
N LYS A 304 16.24 -13.87 -0.75
CA LYS A 304 16.79 -12.62 -0.19
C LYS A 304 17.70 -11.85 -1.17
N ASN A 305 17.59 -12.08 -2.48
CA ASN A 305 18.37 -11.37 -3.49
C ASN A 305 17.61 -10.12 -3.94
N ARG A 306 17.80 -9.03 -3.20
CA ARG A 306 17.10 -7.75 -3.44
C ARG A 306 17.47 -7.13 -4.80
N ILE A 307 18.72 -7.23 -5.22
CA ILE A 307 19.21 -6.63 -6.48
C ILE A 307 18.55 -7.32 -7.68
N LYS A 308 18.58 -8.66 -7.72
CA LYS A 308 17.92 -9.43 -8.79
C LYS A 308 16.41 -9.20 -8.76
N ALA A 309 15.78 -9.18 -7.58
CA ALA A 309 14.36 -8.87 -7.45
C ALA A 309 13.99 -7.49 -8.06
N GLN A 310 14.78 -6.45 -7.77
CA GLN A 310 14.56 -5.12 -8.34
C GLN A 310 14.71 -5.10 -9.87
N SER A 311 15.69 -5.82 -10.43
CA SER A 311 15.85 -5.95 -11.88
C SER A 311 14.62 -6.61 -12.53
N VAL A 312 14.05 -7.63 -11.88
CA VAL A 312 12.85 -8.33 -12.34
C VAL A 312 11.60 -7.45 -12.20
N PHE A 313 11.49 -6.64 -11.15
CA PHE A 313 10.39 -5.66 -11.04
C PHE A 313 10.45 -4.60 -12.14
N LYS A 314 11.64 -4.12 -12.51
CA LYS A 314 11.81 -3.22 -13.66
C LYS A 314 11.38 -3.88 -14.98
N LEU A 315 11.71 -5.16 -15.17
CA LEU A 315 11.27 -5.95 -16.32
C LEU A 315 9.75 -6.16 -16.35
N SER A 316 9.13 -6.39 -15.19
CA SER A 316 7.67 -6.49 -15.05
C SER A 316 6.96 -5.21 -15.48
N ARG A 317 7.55 -4.05 -15.21
CA ARG A 317 7.01 -2.75 -15.64
C ARG A 317 7.01 -2.57 -17.17
N SER A 318 8.04 -3.05 -17.87
CA SER A 318 8.11 -2.95 -19.33
C SER A 318 7.23 -3.98 -20.06
N SER A 319 6.74 -5.01 -19.34
CA SER A 319 5.96 -6.12 -19.90
C SER A 319 4.44 -5.90 -19.90
N ASN A 320 4.00 -4.63 -19.99
CA ASN A 320 2.59 -4.22 -19.97
C ASN A 320 1.74 -4.77 -18.79
N PRO A 321 2.07 -4.40 -17.53
CA PRO A 321 1.30 -4.80 -16.35
C PRO A 321 -0.11 -4.17 -16.33
N SER A 322 -1.04 -4.86 -15.67
CA SER A 322 -2.38 -4.35 -15.38
C SER A 322 -2.31 -3.07 -14.52
N ILE A 323 -3.36 -2.25 -14.56
CA ILE A 323 -3.41 -0.97 -13.82
C ILE A 323 -3.12 -1.15 -12.32
N PRO A 324 -3.72 -2.14 -11.60
CA PRO A 324 -3.38 -2.37 -10.20
C PRO A 324 -1.92 -2.78 -10.01
N LEU A 325 -1.40 -3.62 -10.90
CA LEU A 325 -0.02 -4.09 -10.83
C LEU A 325 0.98 -2.96 -11.11
N ARG A 326 0.65 -1.98 -11.98
CA ARG A 326 1.47 -0.77 -12.19
C ARG A 326 1.67 0.01 -10.90
N PHE A 327 0.59 0.21 -10.15
CA PHE A 327 0.64 0.88 -8.86
C PHE A 327 1.51 0.11 -7.85
N VAL A 328 1.29 -1.20 -7.73
CA VAL A 328 2.09 -2.07 -6.84
C VAL A 328 3.58 -2.03 -7.20
N LEU A 329 3.92 -2.13 -8.49
CA LEU A 329 5.29 -2.05 -8.98
C LEU A 329 5.94 -0.69 -8.72
N TYR A 330 5.16 0.40 -8.81
CA TYR A 330 5.62 1.73 -8.42
C TYR A 330 6.00 1.77 -6.93
N CYS A 331 5.12 1.29 -6.04
CA CYS A 331 5.41 1.18 -4.61
C CYS A 331 6.66 0.32 -4.33
N LYS A 332 6.80 -0.83 -4.99
CA LYS A 332 7.95 -1.73 -4.81
C LYS A 332 9.28 -1.13 -5.29
N THR A 333 9.24 -0.30 -6.32
CA THR A 333 10.42 0.45 -6.78
C THR A 333 10.84 1.47 -5.73
N LYS A 334 9.88 2.15 -5.09
CA LYS A 334 10.14 3.12 -4.02
C LYS A 334 10.68 2.47 -2.74
N GLU A 335 10.15 1.32 -2.35
CA GLU A 335 10.66 0.55 -1.20
C GLU A 335 12.09 0.01 -1.40
N GLY A 336 12.50 -0.24 -2.64
CA GLY A 336 13.81 -0.78 -2.99
C GLY A 336 14.89 0.26 -3.31
N GLY A 337 14.49 1.52 -3.51
CA GLY A 337 15.36 2.62 -3.89
C GLY A 337 15.90 3.39 -2.68
N GLY A 338 16.70 2.71 -1.85
CA GLY A 338 17.57 3.36 -0.88
C GLY A 338 18.98 3.47 -1.45
N GLN A 339 19.47 4.70 -1.62
CA GLN A 339 20.84 5.08 -1.98
C GLN A 339 21.35 4.57 -3.35
N GLY A 340 21.45 5.45 -4.35
CA GLY A 340 22.28 5.19 -5.53
C GLY A 340 21.77 5.71 -6.87
N GLY A 341 20.68 6.47 -6.91
CA GLY A 341 20.26 7.18 -8.11
C GLY A 341 20.01 8.64 -7.75
N GLN A 342 20.56 9.55 -8.54
CA GLN A 342 20.39 11.01 -8.50
C GLN A 342 18.91 11.36 -8.78
N GLY A 343 18.08 11.07 -7.79
CA GLY A 343 16.63 11.10 -7.82
C GLY A 343 16.18 10.88 -6.39
N GLY A 344 16.31 11.93 -5.57
CA GLY A 344 15.79 11.95 -4.21
C GLY A 344 14.36 11.40 -4.20
N SER A 345 14.12 10.47 -3.29
CA SER A 345 12.86 9.78 -3.09
C SER A 345 11.67 10.72 -3.31
N GLU A 346 10.83 10.50 -4.34
CA GLU A 346 9.60 11.30 -4.52
C GLU A 346 8.73 11.36 -3.24
N LEU A 347 8.86 10.39 -2.32
CA LEU A 347 8.18 10.47 -1.02
C LEU A 347 8.82 11.53 -0.11
N THR A 348 10.16 11.62 -0.12
CA THR A 348 10.89 12.72 0.50
C THR A 348 10.57 14.02 -0.23
N SER A 349 10.44 14.05 -1.56
CA SER A 349 10.08 15.26 -2.29
C SER A 349 8.62 15.70 -2.05
N ILE A 350 7.66 14.79 -1.96
CA ILE A 350 6.26 15.11 -1.63
C ILE A 350 6.16 15.58 -0.18
N THR A 351 6.81 14.87 0.76
CA THR A 351 6.86 15.29 2.17
C THR A 351 7.55 16.65 2.31
N PHE A 352 8.61 16.87 1.54
CA PHE A 352 9.34 18.12 1.46
C PHE A 352 8.46 19.24 0.88
N ILE A 353 7.80 19.04 -0.26
CA ILE A 353 6.89 20.03 -0.87
C ILE A 353 5.74 20.36 0.09
N ALA A 354 5.14 19.36 0.73
CA ALA A 354 4.07 19.57 1.69
C ALA A 354 4.55 20.34 2.93
N LYS A 355 5.73 20.01 3.47
CA LYS A 355 6.33 20.75 4.59
C LYS A 355 6.75 22.16 4.22
N MET A 356 7.25 22.36 3.00
CA MET A 356 7.60 23.67 2.46
C MET A 356 6.34 24.56 2.38
N ALA A 357 5.26 24.04 1.82
CA ALA A 357 3.99 24.75 1.76
C ALA A 357 3.43 25.08 3.16
N GLN A 358 3.55 24.15 4.13
CA GLN A 358 3.15 24.41 5.52
C GLN A 358 4.02 25.48 6.18
N ALA A 359 5.34 25.45 5.98
CA ALA A 359 6.25 26.46 6.52
C ALA A 359 5.90 27.86 5.98
N GLU A 360 5.66 27.96 4.67
CA GLU A 360 5.31 29.21 4.01
C GLU A 360 3.94 29.74 4.47
N ASP A 361 2.94 28.88 4.64
CA ASP A 361 1.60 29.25 5.12
C ASP A 361 1.65 29.77 6.57
N TYR A 362 2.38 29.09 7.45
CA TYR A 362 2.58 29.55 8.82
C TYR A 362 3.38 30.85 8.89
N TYR A 363 4.42 31.01 8.06
CA TYR A 363 5.17 32.26 7.96
C TYR A 363 4.28 33.44 7.51
N LYS A 364 3.49 33.26 6.45
CA LYS A 364 2.54 34.28 5.97
C LYS A 364 1.51 34.63 7.04
N THR A 365 0.99 33.63 7.75
CA THR A 365 0.05 33.83 8.87
C THR A 365 0.68 34.64 10.00
N ALA A 366 1.92 34.35 10.38
CA ALA A 366 2.65 35.10 11.39
C ALA A 366 2.84 36.57 10.98
N LYS A 367 3.28 36.79 9.74
CA LYS A 367 3.52 38.12 9.18
C LYS A 367 2.22 38.93 9.08
N GLN A 368 1.14 38.32 8.60
CA GLN A 368 -0.17 38.96 8.53
C GLN A 368 -0.69 39.29 9.94
N GLY A 369 -0.56 38.37 10.89
CA GLY A 369 -0.93 38.62 12.28
C GLY A 369 -0.15 39.78 12.90
N LEU A 370 1.15 39.91 12.57
CA LEU A 370 2.01 41.00 13.01
C LEU A 370 1.55 42.34 12.43
N LEU A 371 1.20 42.38 11.14
CA LEU A 371 0.65 43.58 10.49
C LEU A 371 -0.68 44.01 11.14
N GLU A 372 -1.63 43.08 11.29
CA GLU A 372 -2.93 43.35 11.91
C GLU A 372 -2.79 43.81 13.37
N PHE A 373 -1.81 43.25 14.09
CA PHE A 373 -1.48 43.68 15.44
C PHE A 373 -0.98 45.14 15.44
N PHE A 374 -0.01 45.48 14.59
CA PHE A 374 0.51 46.84 14.52
C PHE A 374 -0.52 47.85 13.99
N GLU A 375 -1.38 47.47 13.05
CA GLU A 375 -2.49 48.31 12.59
C GLU A 375 -3.48 48.61 13.73
N ASN A 376 -3.85 47.60 14.51
CA ASN A 376 -4.72 47.77 15.67
C ASN A 376 -4.07 48.69 16.73
N MET A 377 -2.79 48.47 17.03
CA MET A 377 -2.03 49.25 18.01
C MET A 377 -1.75 50.69 17.55
N SER A 378 -1.64 50.92 16.24
CA SER A 378 -1.39 52.25 15.66
C SER A 378 -2.68 53.01 15.34
N SER A 379 -3.84 52.36 15.45
CA SER A 379 -5.14 52.98 15.21
C SER A 379 -5.49 53.98 16.33
N ILE A 380 -6.26 55.01 15.99
CA ILE A 380 -6.76 56.03 16.94
C ILE A 380 -7.62 55.40 18.05
N HIS A 381 -8.26 54.26 17.75
CA HIS A 381 -9.11 53.51 18.67
C HIS A 381 -8.66 52.05 18.78
N THR A 382 -7.58 51.82 19.53
CA THR A 382 -7.03 50.47 19.77
C THR A 382 -8.05 49.54 20.43
N ASN A 383 -8.29 48.38 19.80
CA ASN A 383 -9.13 47.34 20.36
C ASN A 383 -8.30 46.36 21.20
N PHE A 384 -8.23 46.61 22.51
CA PHE A 384 -7.51 45.76 23.47
C PHE A 384 -8.06 44.33 23.57
N GLY A 385 -9.31 44.09 23.17
CA GLY A 385 -9.91 42.74 23.16
C GLY A 385 -9.30 41.83 22.09
N LEU A 386 -8.76 42.40 21.01
CA LEU A 386 -8.14 41.65 19.91
C LEU A 386 -6.64 41.41 20.11
N VAL A 387 -5.99 42.23 20.93
CA VAL A 387 -4.53 42.19 21.17
C VAL A 387 -4.05 40.79 21.58
N TYR A 388 -4.71 40.15 22.54
CA TYR A 388 -4.32 38.81 22.98
C TYR A 388 -4.50 37.76 21.90
N GLN A 389 -5.58 37.83 21.13
CA GLN A 389 -5.87 36.88 20.05
C GLN A 389 -4.85 37.01 18.92
N GLN A 390 -4.55 38.24 18.51
CA GLN A 390 -3.54 38.53 17.48
C GLN A 390 -2.15 38.06 17.93
N LEU A 391 -1.75 38.38 19.16
CA LEU A 391 -0.46 37.94 19.71
C LEU A 391 -0.35 36.41 19.78
N LYS A 392 -1.43 35.73 20.17
CA LYS A 392 -1.48 34.26 20.20
C LYS A 392 -1.28 33.66 18.80
N VAL A 393 -1.94 34.22 17.78
CA VAL A 393 -1.78 33.75 16.39
C VAL A 393 -0.34 33.93 15.92
N ILE A 394 0.30 35.07 16.20
CA ILE A 394 1.71 35.33 15.85
C ILE A 394 2.62 34.27 16.49
N VAL A 395 2.56 34.13 17.82
CA VAL A 395 3.46 33.22 18.58
C VAL A 395 3.27 31.76 18.17
N GLU A 396 2.03 31.30 17.94
CA GLU A 396 1.80 29.92 17.53
C GLU A 396 2.24 29.65 16.09
N SER A 397 2.03 30.59 15.17
CA SER A 397 2.36 30.42 13.76
C SER A 397 3.87 30.56 13.51
N GLU A 398 4.57 31.50 14.16
CA GLU A 398 6.02 31.61 14.07
C GLU A 398 6.73 30.33 14.55
N ALA A 399 6.28 29.76 15.68
CA ALA A 399 6.92 28.60 16.28
C ALA A 399 6.74 27.35 15.40
N LYS A 400 5.56 27.20 14.78
CA LYS A 400 5.29 26.14 13.80
C LYS A 400 6.10 26.32 12.53
N SER A 401 6.22 27.56 12.04
CA SER A 401 7.01 27.90 10.86
C SER A 401 8.49 27.59 11.05
N ARG A 402 9.08 28.08 12.16
CA ARG A 402 10.49 27.82 12.54
C ARG A 402 10.80 26.33 12.57
N LYS A 403 9.97 25.55 13.27
CA LYS A 403 10.14 24.09 13.35
C LYS A 403 10.11 23.43 11.97
N CYS A 404 9.21 23.87 11.07
CA CYS A 404 9.14 23.32 9.72
C CYS A 404 10.40 23.64 8.91
N PHE A 405 10.93 24.87 9.00
CA PHE A 405 12.17 25.27 8.33
C PHE A 405 13.40 24.52 8.86
N GLU A 406 13.51 24.34 10.18
CA GLU A 406 14.59 23.54 10.79
C GLU A 406 14.57 22.09 10.26
N GLU A 407 13.39 21.46 10.22
CA GLU A 407 13.23 20.11 9.66
C GLU A 407 13.56 20.07 8.16
N LEU A 408 13.17 21.09 7.39
CA LEU A 408 13.47 21.21 5.96
C LEU A 408 14.98 21.36 5.68
N MET A 409 15.69 22.13 6.51
CA MET A 409 17.14 22.27 6.44
C MET A 409 17.87 20.97 6.75
N VAL A 410 17.35 20.15 7.68
CA VAL A 410 17.89 18.80 7.93
C VAL A 410 17.64 17.87 6.74
N MET A 411 16.49 18.00 6.07
CA MET A 411 16.16 17.17 4.89
C MET A 411 16.98 17.54 3.64
N GLN A 412 17.19 18.83 3.38
CA GLN A 412 17.96 19.33 2.24
C GLN A 412 18.87 20.50 2.64
N PRO A 413 20.06 20.23 3.20
CA PRO A 413 20.96 21.27 3.71
C PRO A 413 21.51 22.24 2.66
N ARG A 414 21.45 21.87 1.37
CA ARG A 414 21.99 22.65 0.25
C ARG A 414 20.91 23.40 -0.55
N ASN A 415 19.66 23.40 -0.10
CA ASN A 415 18.59 24.10 -0.79
C ASN A 415 18.59 25.59 -0.40
N THR A 416 19.00 26.45 -1.33
CA THR A 416 19.15 27.90 -1.07
C THR A 416 17.82 28.62 -0.87
N THR A 417 16.73 28.12 -1.46
CA THR A 417 15.39 28.68 -1.24
C THR A 417 14.98 28.57 0.23
N ILE A 418 15.20 27.40 0.85
CA ILE A 418 14.88 27.19 2.27
C ILE A 418 15.69 28.11 3.17
N LEU A 419 17.00 28.22 2.91
CA LEU A 419 17.89 29.07 3.70
C LEU A 419 17.43 30.52 3.64
N ARG A 420 17.09 31.03 2.45
CA ARG A 420 16.59 32.40 2.28
C ARG A 420 15.23 32.62 2.93
N ASP A 421 14.30 31.69 2.79
CA ASP A 421 12.97 31.83 3.40
C ASP A 421 13.01 31.76 4.92
N TYR A 422 13.91 30.94 5.48
CA TYR A 422 14.16 30.92 6.91
C TYR A 422 14.85 32.20 7.40
N ALA A 423 15.83 32.73 6.67
CA ALA A 423 16.46 34.01 6.99
C ALA A 423 15.45 35.17 6.97
N ARG A 424 14.50 35.17 6.03
CA ARG A 424 13.39 36.15 6.01
C ARG A 424 12.48 36.03 7.22
N LEU A 425 12.16 34.81 7.68
CA LEU A 425 11.39 34.62 8.91
C LEU A 425 12.13 35.23 10.12
N LEU A 426 13.44 34.98 10.23
CA LEU A 426 14.27 35.54 11.31
C LEU A 426 14.29 37.07 11.28
N LEU A 427 14.39 37.67 10.09
CA LEU A 427 14.40 39.11 9.93
C LEU A 427 13.02 39.74 10.20
N ASP A 428 11.97 39.23 9.55
CA ASP A 428 10.63 39.84 9.60
C ASP A 428 9.92 39.70 10.95
N ILE A 429 10.14 38.57 11.65
CA ILE A 429 9.40 38.25 12.88
C ILE A 429 10.28 38.36 14.12
N TYR A 430 11.51 37.83 14.06
CA TYR A 430 12.41 37.79 15.22
C TYR A 430 13.35 39.00 15.30
N ASN A 431 13.46 39.79 14.24
CA ASN A 431 14.41 40.90 14.10
C ASN A 431 15.86 40.47 14.44
N ASP A 432 16.22 39.24 14.06
CA ASP A 432 17.55 38.65 14.28
C ASP A 432 18.39 38.83 13.01
N GLU A 433 18.86 40.06 12.82
CA GLU A 433 19.60 40.49 11.62
C GLU A 433 20.93 39.74 11.48
N ASP A 434 21.67 39.55 12.58
CA ASP A 434 22.98 38.88 12.58
C ASP A 434 22.86 37.42 12.11
N THR A 435 21.88 36.68 12.62
CA THR A 435 21.67 35.28 12.24
C THR A 435 21.11 35.16 10.81
N ALA A 436 20.20 36.07 10.42
CA ALA A 436 19.66 36.11 9.06
C ALA A 436 20.78 36.35 8.02
N GLU A 437 21.68 37.29 8.29
CA GLU A 437 22.81 37.63 7.41
C GLU A 437 23.77 36.45 7.22
N MET A 438 24.14 35.74 8.30
CA MET A 438 24.96 34.53 8.21
C MET A 438 24.31 33.44 7.32
N ILE A 439 22.98 33.30 7.39
CA ILE A 439 22.24 32.31 6.60
C ILE A 439 22.13 32.75 5.13
N PHE A 440 21.98 34.04 4.86
CA PHE A 440 22.03 34.58 3.50
C PHE A 440 23.39 34.34 2.84
N GLN A 441 24.48 34.66 3.54
CA GLN A 441 25.83 34.41 3.06
C GLN A 441 26.08 32.93 2.77
N ARG A 442 25.59 32.03 3.63
CA ARG A 442 25.62 30.58 3.37
C ARG A 442 24.88 30.21 2.08
N ALA A 443 23.70 30.79 1.85
CA ALA A 443 22.92 30.52 0.64
C ALA A 443 23.65 31.00 -0.62
N GLU A 444 24.32 32.16 -0.56
CA GLU A 444 25.15 32.71 -1.65
C GLU A 444 26.35 31.81 -1.95
N MET A 445 27.11 31.39 -0.92
CA MET A 445 28.24 30.47 -1.10
C MET A 445 27.84 29.15 -1.79
N ILE A 446 26.66 28.62 -1.47
CA ILE A 446 26.15 27.39 -2.09
C ILE A 446 25.78 27.61 -3.57
N GLU A 447 25.30 28.79 -3.94
CA GLU A 447 25.00 29.15 -5.33
C GLU A 447 26.27 29.42 -6.15
N ASP A 448 27.29 30.04 -5.54
CA ASP A 448 28.60 30.24 -6.16
C ASP A 448 29.30 28.91 -6.43
N ASP A 449 29.25 27.94 -5.50
CA ASP A 449 29.75 26.58 -5.72
C ASP A 449 29.02 25.84 -6.86
N GLN A 450 27.71 26.05 -6.98
CA GLN A 450 26.88 25.42 -8.03
C GLN A 450 27.10 26.05 -9.41
N SER A 451 27.44 27.34 -9.47
CA SER A 451 27.72 28.03 -10.73
C SER A 451 29.14 27.72 -11.25
N GLN A 452 30.13 27.57 -10.37
CA GLN A 452 31.50 27.21 -10.78
C GLN A 452 31.65 25.76 -11.28
N SER A 453 30.78 24.85 -10.85
CA SER A 453 30.77 23.46 -11.31
C SER A 453 30.12 23.27 -12.70
N GLY A 454 29.61 24.34 -13.33
CA GLY A 454 29.03 24.36 -14.68
C GLY A 454 29.96 24.78 -15.83
N THR A 455 31.17 25.24 -15.55
CA THR A 455 32.14 25.70 -16.57
C THR A 455 33.49 25.03 -16.35
N GLY A 456 33.78 23.99 -17.14
CA GLY A 456 35.09 23.36 -17.15
C GLY A 456 36.15 24.27 -17.79
N GLN A 457 37.25 24.54 -17.08
CA GLN A 457 38.58 23.96 -17.33
C GLN A 457 39.73 24.90 -16.86
N SER A 458 40.72 24.30 -16.17
CA SER A 458 42.12 24.76 -15.89
C SER A 458 42.28 25.91 -14.87
N THR A 459 43.17 25.92 -13.87
CA THR A 459 44.51 25.35 -13.69
C THR A 459 44.89 25.29 -12.19
N ILE A 460 45.84 24.42 -11.87
CA ILE A 460 46.59 24.15 -10.62
C ILE A 460 46.95 25.39 -9.76
N GLY A 461 46.79 25.29 -8.44
CA GLY A 461 47.64 25.98 -7.45
C GLY A 461 46.93 26.64 -6.25
N ASN A 462 47.25 26.13 -5.05
CA ASN A 462 47.24 26.77 -3.73
C ASN A 462 45.98 26.74 -2.82
N GLU A 463 46.21 26.10 -1.66
CA GLU A 463 45.90 26.55 -0.29
C GLU A 463 44.45 26.42 0.23
N ASP A 464 44.14 25.24 0.76
CA ASP A 464 43.71 24.87 2.13
C ASP A 464 43.14 25.92 3.13
N ILE A 465 42.52 27.01 2.67
CA ILE A 465 41.93 28.05 3.54
C ILE A 465 40.38 27.98 3.57
N GLY A 466 39.75 27.29 2.61
CA GLY A 466 38.28 27.23 2.47
C GLY A 466 37.55 26.25 3.41
N ASP A 467 38.14 25.10 3.74
CA ASP A 467 37.45 24.04 4.51
C ASP A 467 37.40 24.32 6.02
N MET A 468 38.27 25.20 6.52
CA MET A 468 38.28 25.60 7.93
C MET A 468 37.14 26.56 8.30
N ASN A 469 36.71 27.42 7.36
CA ASN A 469 35.66 28.42 7.64
C ASN A 469 34.25 27.81 7.58
N ALA A 470 34.00 26.86 6.67
CA ALA A 470 32.71 26.15 6.61
C ALA A 470 32.46 25.25 7.82
N LYS A 471 33.49 24.53 8.30
CA LYS A 471 33.41 23.72 9.53
C LYS A 471 33.31 24.58 10.79
N SER A 472 34.02 25.71 10.88
CA SER A 472 33.92 26.61 12.03
C SER A 472 32.53 27.25 12.13
N MET A 473 31.90 27.58 10.99
CA MET A 473 30.55 28.15 10.93
C MET A 473 29.46 27.11 11.25
N ASP A 474 29.57 25.86 10.75
CA ASP A 474 28.62 24.78 11.10
C ASP A 474 28.70 24.39 12.60
N ILE A 475 29.89 24.49 13.22
CA ILE A 475 30.08 24.29 14.66
C ILE A 475 29.51 25.47 15.46
N SER A 476 29.71 26.71 15.01
CA SER A 476 29.12 27.91 15.61
C SER A 476 27.58 27.88 15.55
N PHE A 477 27.01 27.45 14.42
CA PHE A 477 25.57 27.30 14.22
C PHE A 477 24.96 26.18 15.08
N SER A 478 25.67 25.05 15.23
CA SER A 478 25.26 23.97 16.15
C SER A 478 25.29 24.42 17.61
N ASN A 479 26.28 25.24 17.99
CA ASN A 479 26.40 25.79 19.34
C ASN A 479 25.35 26.89 19.62
N ALA A 480 25.03 27.75 18.64
CA ALA A 480 23.97 28.75 18.74
C ALA A 480 22.58 28.11 18.89
N ASN A 481 22.28 27.07 18.11
CA ASN A 481 21.05 26.30 18.26
C ASN A 481 20.93 25.59 19.62
N MET A 482 22.05 25.10 20.17
CA MET A 482 22.07 24.46 21.50
C MET A 482 21.86 25.47 22.63
N GLN A 483 22.42 26.68 22.53
CA GLN A 483 22.23 27.75 23.52
C GLN A 483 20.81 28.33 23.54
N ILE A 484 20.14 28.41 22.39
CA ILE A 484 18.76 28.91 22.30
C ILE A 484 17.75 27.89 22.86
N GLN A 485 18.02 26.59 22.71
CA GLN A 485 17.16 25.52 23.20
C GLN A 485 17.15 25.40 24.73
N ASP A 486 18.26 25.74 25.41
CA ASP A 486 18.35 25.74 26.88
C ASP A 486 17.75 27.01 27.53
N GLN A 487 17.65 28.13 26.81
CA GLN A 487 17.07 29.37 27.34
C GLN A 487 15.54 29.40 27.33
N TYR A 488 14.88 28.68 26.42
CA TYR A 488 13.41 28.72 26.26
C TYR A 488 12.59 28.08 27.41
N PRO A 489 12.90 26.88 27.91
CA PRO A 489 12.16 26.31 29.05
C PRO A 489 12.39 27.09 30.36
N SER A 490 13.49 27.85 30.43
CA SER A 490 13.87 28.66 31.58
C SER A 490 13.07 29.97 31.67
N ARG A 491 12.84 30.67 30.54
CA ARG A 491 12.03 31.90 30.50
C ARG A 491 10.53 31.66 30.73
N LEU A 492 9.98 30.53 30.26
CA LEU A 492 8.59 30.13 30.54
C LEU A 492 8.35 29.84 32.04
N LYS A 493 9.32 29.21 32.72
CA LYS A 493 9.25 29.00 34.18
C LYS A 493 9.37 30.32 34.96
N GLN A 494 10.26 31.22 34.56
CA GLN A 494 10.43 32.51 35.24
C GLN A 494 9.18 33.40 35.13
N ASN A 495 8.56 33.48 33.94
CA ASN A 495 7.33 34.25 33.75
C ASN A 495 6.12 33.62 34.45
N SER A 496 6.03 32.29 34.55
CA SER A 496 4.97 31.63 35.33
C SER A 496 5.09 31.85 36.85
N SER A 497 6.32 32.06 37.35
CA SER A 497 6.58 32.30 38.78
C SER A 497 6.31 33.74 39.23
N LEU A 498 6.38 34.71 38.30
CA LEU A 498 6.06 36.12 38.57
C LEU A 498 4.55 36.41 38.53
N VAL A 499 3.77 35.60 37.80
CA VAL A 499 2.30 35.73 37.73
C VAL A 499 1.60 35.15 38.96
N ASN A 500 2.25 34.28 39.74
CA ASN A 500 1.69 33.66 40.94
C ASN A 500 2.05 34.36 42.27
N LYS A 501 2.62 35.58 42.21
CA LYS A 501 3.07 36.31 43.42
C LYS A 501 2.54 37.74 43.57
N ASN A 502 1.51 38.14 42.81
CA ASN A 502 0.75 39.37 43.05
C ASN A 502 -0.74 39.06 43.13
#